data_AF-A0A7C1Z4W3-F1
#
_entry.id   AF-A0A7C1Z4W3-F1
#
_cell.length_a   1.000
_cell.length_b   1.000
_cell.length_c   1.000
_cell.angle_alpha   90.00
_cell.angle_beta   90.00
_cell.angle_gamma   90.00
#
_symmetry.space_group_name_H-M   'P 1'
#
loop_
_entity.id
_entity.type
_entity.pdbx_description
1 polymer ?
#
loop_
_entity_poly.entity_id
_entity_poly.type
_entity_poly.pdbx_seq_one_letter_code
_entity_poly.pdbx_strand_id
1 'polypeptide(L)'
;MAQEDLFKKIIAHSKEYGFVFPSSEIYDGLSAVYDYGQNGVELKNNIRRYWWDAMVNLNENIVGIDSAIFMHPDIWKASGHVDAFNDPLIDNKDSKKRYRADQLVEDYLDKLRGKIDKEVDKAAKRFGDSFDKEKFVETNPRVIANQEKINKVYARFIKALEDDNLEELRQIIVDCEIADPESGSRNWTEVRQFNLMFDT
;
A
#
# COMPACT_ATOMS: atom_id res chain seq x y z
N MET A 1 -10.60 -7.93 -20.19
CA MET A 1 -9.40 -8.51 -19.55
C MET A 1 -9.41 -8.04 -18.11
N ALA A 2 -9.16 -8.91 -17.13
CA ALA A 2 -9.03 -8.45 -15.75
C ALA A 2 -7.84 -7.48 -15.65
N GLN A 3 -7.93 -6.46 -14.81
CA GLN A 3 -6.86 -5.47 -14.61
C GLN A 3 -5.52 -6.13 -14.27
N GLU A 4 -5.56 -7.24 -13.54
CA GLU A 4 -4.41 -8.06 -13.19
C GLU A 4 -3.72 -8.69 -14.41
N ASP A 5 -4.48 -9.12 -15.43
CA ASP A 5 -3.93 -9.69 -16.67
C ASP A 5 -3.23 -8.62 -17.51
N LEU A 6 -3.76 -7.39 -17.51
CA LEU A 6 -3.13 -6.27 -18.20
C LEU A 6 -1.81 -5.91 -17.53
N PHE A 7 -1.78 -5.86 -16.19
CA PHE A 7 -0.57 -5.53 -15.45
C PHE A 7 0.55 -6.56 -15.70
N LYS A 8 0.22 -7.86 -15.69
CA LYS A 8 1.18 -8.93 -16.05
C LYS A 8 1.76 -8.76 -17.45
N LYS A 9 0.94 -8.35 -18.43
CA LYS A 9 1.40 -8.06 -19.80
C LYS A 9 2.34 -6.85 -19.85
N ILE A 10 2.05 -5.80 -19.09
CA ILE A 10 2.91 -4.61 -19.01
C ILE A 10 4.27 -4.99 -18.42
N ILE A 11 4.29 -5.74 -17.30
CA ILE A 11 5.55 -6.21 -16.68
C ILE A 11 6.36 -7.05 -17.68
N ALA A 12 5.72 -7.99 -18.37
CA ALA A 12 6.38 -8.83 -19.37
C ALA A 12 6.98 -7.98 -20.50
N HIS A 13 6.22 -7.02 -21.03
CA HIS A 13 6.69 -6.09 -22.06
C HIS A 13 7.86 -5.22 -21.56
N SER A 14 7.75 -4.66 -20.36
CA SER A 14 8.81 -3.84 -19.77
C SER A 14 10.12 -4.61 -19.63
N LYS A 15 10.05 -5.90 -19.28
CA LYS A 15 11.23 -6.77 -19.21
C LYS A 15 11.75 -7.14 -20.60
N GLU A 16 10.89 -7.61 -21.48
CA GLU A 16 11.24 -8.08 -22.83
C GLU A 16 11.88 -6.99 -23.68
N TYR A 17 11.39 -5.75 -23.57
CA TYR A 17 11.84 -4.62 -24.38
C TYR A 17 12.83 -3.69 -23.67
N GLY A 18 13.43 -4.11 -22.55
CA GLY A 18 14.53 -3.39 -21.92
C GLY A 18 14.14 -2.06 -21.27
N PHE A 19 13.00 -2.02 -20.59
CA PHE A 19 12.60 -0.90 -19.75
C PHE A 19 13.08 -1.07 -18.30
N VAL A 20 12.63 -2.12 -17.61
CA VAL A 20 12.91 -2.32 -16.17
C VAL A 20 13.14 -3.79 -15.89
N PHE A 21 14.16 -4.08 -15.08
CA PHE A 21 14.55 -5.41 -14.64
C PHE A 21 14.63 -5.48 -13.11
N PRO A 22 14.30 -6.62 -12.47
CA PRO A 22 14.68 -6.87 -11.09
C PRO A 22 16.18 -6.70 -10.92
N SER A 23 16.62 -5.87 -9.97
CA SER A 23 18.05 -5.68 -9.78
C SER A 23 18.68 -6.95 -9.23
N SER A 24 19.91 -7.24 -9.67
CA SER A 24 20.65 -8.45 -9.30
C SER A 24 19.89 -9.76 -9.61
N GLU A 25 19.10 -9.79 -10.69
CA GLU A 25 18.23 -10.93 -11.05
C GLU A 25 18.94 -12.29 -11.07
N ILE A 26 20.21 -12.34 -11.52
CA ILE A 26 21.00 -13.58 -11.55
C ILE A 26 21.42 -14.11 -10.16
N TYR A 27 21.18 -13.32 -9.12
CA TYR A 27 21.43 -13.62 -7.71
C TYR A 27 20.12 -13.62 -6.90
N ASP A 28 19.04 -14.15 -7.48
CA ASP A 28 17.69 -14.21 -6.92
C ASP A 28 16.98 -12.84 -6.76
N GLY A 29 17.65 -11.76 -7.14
CA GLY A 29 17.13 -10.40 -7.09
C GLY A 29 17.10 -9.78 -5.70
N LEU A 30 16.93 -8.46 -5.67
CA LEU A 30 16.70 -7.72 -4.43
C LEU A 30 15.29 -7.12 -4.44
N SER A 31 14.47 -7.51 -3.47
CA SER A 31 13.07 -7.05 -3.37
C SER A 31 12.99 -5.53 -3.38
N ALA A 32 12.05 -4.98 -4.16
CA ALA A 32 11.81 -3.56 -4.36
C ALA A 32 12.98 -2.75 -4.99
N VAL A 33 14.02 -3.41 -5.52
CA VAL A 33 15.13 -2.75 -6.22
C VAL A 33 15.16 -3.18 -7.68
N TYR A 34 15.27 -2.20 -8.59
CA TYR A 34 15.15 -2.41 -10.02
C TYR A 34 16.20 -1.63 -10.81
N ASP A 35 16.65 -2.22 -11.91
CA ASP A 35 17.57 -1.61 -12.86
C ASP A 35 16.83 -1.17 -14.13
N TYR A 36 17.15 0.02 -14.63
CA TYR A 36 16.59 0.54 -15.87
C TYR A 36 17.42 0.06 -17.07
N GLY A 37 16.77 -0.60 -18.03
CA GLY A 37 17.38 -1.00 -19.30
C GLY A 37 17.54 0.16 -20.28
N GLN A 38 17.97 -0.15 -21.51
CA GLN A 38 18.25 0.86 -22.54
C GLN A 38 17.05 1.75 -22.88
N ASN A 39 15.84 1.19 -22.99
CA ASN A 39 14.64 1.98 -23.27
C ASN A 39 14.12 2.66 -22.01
N GLY A 40 14.33 2.05 -20.84
CA GLY A 40 13.90 2.59 -19.56
C GLY A 40 14.70 3.82 -19.14
N VAL A 41 16.02 3.82 -19.35
CA VAL A 41 16.87 4.97 -19.03
C VAL A 41 16.55 6.16 -19.93
N GLU A 42 16.33 5.94 -21.23
CA GLU A 42 15.91 7.00 -22.16
C GLU A 42 14.54 7.57 -21.78
N LEU A 43 13.57 6.71 -21.47
CA LEU A 43 12.25 7.15 -21.00
C LEU A 43 12.36 7.96 -19.71
N LYS A 44 13.10 7.46 -18.72
CA LYS A 44 13.32 8.15 -17.43
C LYS A 44 13.97 9.52 -17.64
N ASN A 45 14.99 9.60 -18.49
CA ASN A 45 15.68 10.85 -18.80
C ASN A 45 14.76 11.85 -19.52
N ASN A 46 13.94 11.39 -20.46
CA ASN A 46 12.96 12.23 -21.16
C ASN A 46 11.92 12.81 -20.20
N ILE A 47 11.39 11.99 -19.28
CA ILE A 47 10.45 12.44 -18.25
C ILE A 47 11.13 13.45 -17.30
N ARG A 48 12.34 13.14 -16.82
CA ARG A 48 13.11 14.05 -15.95
C ARG A 48 13.35 15.40 -16.61
N ARG A 49 13.76 15.41 -17.89
CA ARG A 49 13.99 16.64 -18.65
C ARG A 49 12.71 17.43 -18.82
N TYR A 50 11.63 16.78 -19.25
CA TYR A 50 10.33 17.44 -19.40
C TYR A 50 9.87 18.09 -18.09
N TRP A 51 9.99 17.39 -16.96
CA TRP A 51 9.64 17.92 -15.65
C TRP A 51 10.53 19.08 -15.25
N TRP A 52 11.84 18.99 -15.47
CA TRP A 52 12.79 20.06 -15.19
C TRP A 52 12.47 21.32 -16.00
N ASP A 53 12.20 21.17 -17.29
CA ASP A 53 11.82 22.28 -18.14
C ASP A 53 10.53 22.94 -17.63
N ALA A 54 9.51 22.13 -17.35
CA ALA A 54 8.20 22.59 -16.89
C ALA A 54 8.25 23.29 -15.53
N MET A 55 9.05 22.79 -14.58
CA MET A 55 9.09 23.30 -13.20
C MET A 55 10.16 24.35 -12.99
N VAL A 56 11.35 24.18 -13.56
CA VAL A 56 12.50 25.06 -13.30
C VAL A 56 12.62 26.11 -14.41
N ASN A 57 12.72 25.70 -15.68
CA ASN A 57 13.04 26.63 -16.76
C ASN A 57 11.88 27.56 -17.12
N LEU A 58 10.63 27.13 -16.91
CA LEU A 58 9.42 27.91 -17.20
C LEU A 58 8.86 28.69 -16.00
N ASN A 59 9.49 28.63 -14.81
CA ASN A 59 9.05 29.36 -13.63
C ASN A 59 10.18 30.22 -13.06
N GLU A 60 9.89 31.50 -12.80
CA GLU A 60 10.91 32.45 -12.33
C GLU A 60 11.31 32.26 -10.85
N ASN A 61 10.51 31.51 -10.07
CA ASN A 61 10.66 31.37 -8.63
C ASN A 61 11.12 29.97 -8.19
N ILE A 62 11.62 29.15 -9.10
CA ILE A 62 12.12 27.79 -8.81
C ILE A 62 13.58 27.70 -9.25
N VAL A 63 14.46 27.29 -8.34
CA VAL A 63 15.91 27.21 -8.59
C VAL A 63 16.38 25.77 -8.46
N GLY A 64 17.13 25.30 -9.46
CA GLY A 64 17.72 23.96 -9.46
C GLY A 64 18.93 23.85 -8.53
N ILE A 65 18.94 22.80 -7.70
CA ILE A 65 20.07 22.41 -6.84
C ILE A 65 20.28 20.89 -6.94
N ASP A 66 21.51 20.42 -6.70
CA ASP A 66 21.84 18.99 -6.62
C ASP A 66 22.63 18.74 -5.33
N SER A 67 22.01 18.03 -4.38
CA SER A 67 22.54 17.80 -3.03
C SER A 67 23.04 16.37 -2.84
N ALA A 68 23.99 16.18 -1.94
CA ALA A 68 24.44 14.85 -1.54
C ALA A 68 23.31 14.02 -0.91
N ILE A 69 23.35 12.70 -1.12
CA ILE A 69 22.39 11.74 -0.53
C ILE A 69 22.70 11.51 0.95
N PHE A 70 23.99 11.36 1.30
CA PHE A 70 24.41 11.25 2.70
C PHE A 70 24.40 12.61 3.37
N MET A 71 23.68 12.71 4.48
CA MET A 71 23.49 13.95 5.23
C MET A 71 23.80 13.73 6.72
N HIS A 72 24.23 14.80 7.39
CA HIS A 72 24.50 14.76 8.83
C HIS A 72 23.23 14.44 9.63
N PRO A 73 23.26 13.53 10.64
CA PRO A 73 22.07 13.08 11.37
C PRO A 73 21.19 14.20 11.96
N ASP A 74 21.82 15.29 12.41
CA ASP A 74 21.10 16.45 12.96
C ASP A 74 20.11 17.09 11.98
N ILE A 75 20.32 16.95 10.66
CA ILE A 75 19.37 17.43 9.63
C ILE A 75 18.06 16.63 9.69
N TRP A 76 18.15 15.31 9.85
CA TRP A 76 16.98 14.43 9.96
C TRP A 76 16.25 14.63 11.28
N LYS A 77 16.99 14.92 12.36
CA LYS A 77 16.39 15.28 13.65
C LYS A 77 15.68 16.63 13.58
N ALA A 78 16.35 17.65 13.03
CA ALA A 78 15.77 18.99 12.90
C ALA A 78 14.54 19.03 11.99
N SER A 79 14.49 18.18 10.95
CA SER A 79 13.32 18.03 10.08
C SER A 79 12.23 17.11 10.64
N GLY A 80 12.48 16.41 11.76
CA GLY A 80 11.53 15.51 12.41
C GLY A 80 11.46 14.09 11.83
N HIS A 81 12.26 13.74 10.81
CA HIS A 81 12.24 12.41 10.19
C HIS A 81 12.67 11.29 11.15
N VAL A 82 13.57 11.59 12.11
CA VAL A 82 13.98 10.61 13.13
C VAL A 82 12.79 10.13 13.96
N ASP A 83 11.87 11.05 14.30
CA ASP A 83 10.77 10.76 15.23
C ASP A 83 9.46 10.41 14.51
N ALA A 84 9.24 10.93 13.29
CA ALA A 84 7.97 10.80 12.58
C ALA A 84 8.00 9.85 11.36
N PHE A 85 9.18 9.47 10.83
CA PHE A 85 9.28 8.63 9.64
C PHE A 85 9.31 7.14 9.99
N ASN A 86 8.23 6.68 10.61
CA ASN A 86 8.08 5.33 11.12
C ASN A 86 6.80 4.67 10.59
N ASP A 87 6.89 3.37 10.27
CA ASP A 87 5.71 2.54 9.99
C ASP A 87 5.37 1.67 11.21
N PRO A 88 4.08 1.44 11.52
CA PRO A 88 3.67 0.51 12.55
C PRO A 88 3.83 -0.93 12.04
N LEU A 89 4.81 -1.66 12.55
CA LEU A 89 5.11 -3.03 12.15
C LEU A 89 4.67 -4.06 13.19
N ILE A 90 4.18 -5.20 12.71
CA ILE A 90 3.77 -6.37 13.49
C ILE A 90 4.39 -7.63 12.88
N ASP A 91 4.87 -8.55 13.71
CA ASP A 91 5.45 -9.81 13.27
C ASP A 91 4.51 -10.98 13.59
N ASN A 92 4.43 -11.96 12.70
CA ASN A 92 3.79 -13.23 13.01
C ASN A 92 4.83 -14.20 13.59
N LYS A 93 4.55 -14.80 14.74
CA LYS A 93 5.52 -15.68 15.43
C LYS A 93 5.72 -17.02 14.73
N ASP A 94 4.76 -17.46 13.91
CA ASP A 94 4.80 -18.77 13.26
C ASP A 94 5.47 -18.68 11.88
N SER A 95 5.10 -17.70 11.04
CA SER A 95 5.77 -17.48 9.74
C SER A 95 7.08 -16.68 9.86
N LYS A 96 7.29 -15.98 10.98
CA LYS A 96 8.41 -15.06 11.21
C LYS A 96 8.47 -13.90 10.20
N LYS A 97 7.38 -13.64 9.50
CA LYS A 97 7.24 -12.52 8.58
C LYS A 97 6.78 -11.27 9.31
N ARG A 98 7.23 -10.14 8.78
CA ARG A 98 6.88 -8.80 9.24
C ARG A 98 5.89 -8.17 8.29
N TYR A 99 4.90 -7.51 8.84
CA TYR A 99 3.86 -6.82 8.10
C TYR A 99 3.67 -5.43 8.67
N ARG A 100 3.17 -4.55 7.81
CA ARG A 100 2.59 -3.27 8.20
C ARG A 100 1.22 -3.50 8.83
N ALA A 101 1.08 -3.09 10.09
CA ALA A 101 -0.11 -3.35 10.89
C ALA A 101 -1.33 -2.59 10.33
N ASP A 102 -1.11 -1.35 9.88
CA ASP A 102 -2.11 -0.54 9.19
C ASP A 102 -2.58 -1.19 7.88
N GLN A 103 -1.65 -1.65 7.04
CA GLN A 103 -1.98 -2.33 5.78
C GLN A 103 -2.81 -3.60 6.01
N LEU A 104 -2.54 -4.37 7.07
CA LEU A 104 -3.34 -5.57 7.39
C LEU A 104 -4.81 -5.20 7.68
N VAL A 105 -5.05 -4.08 8.35
CA VAL A 105 -6.40 -3.58 8.64
C VAL A 105 -7.06 -3.05 7.37
N GLU A 106 -6.33 -2.31 6.52
CA GLU A 106 -6.84 -1.83 5.22
C GLU A 106 -7.24 -3.00 4.31
N ASP A 107 -6.37 -3.99 4.14
CA ASP A 107 -6.62 -5.20 3.36
C ASP A 107 -7.87 -5.95 3.87
N TYR A 108 -8.06 -5.96 5.19
CA TYR A 108 -9.25 -6.54 5.79
C TYR A 108 -10.53 -5.79 5.44
N LEU A 109 -10.50 -4.45 5.52
CA LEU A 109 -11.61 -3.59 5.12
C LEU A 109 -11.94 -3.77 3.64
N ASP A 110 -10.93 -3.85 2.78
CA ASP A 110 -11.11 -4.08 1.34
C ASP A 110 -11.67 -5.47 1.04
N LYS A 111 -11.29 -6.50 1.80
CA LYS A 111 -11.94 -7.82 1.73
C LYS A 111 -13.42 -7.76 2.09
N LEU A 112 -13.83 -6.93 3.06
CA LEU A 112 -15.24 -6.74 3.39
C LEU A 112 -15.98 -5.98 2.29
N ARG A 113 -15.39 -4.91 1.73
CA ARG A 113 -15.94 -4.18 0.58
C ARG A 113 -16.13 -5.10 -0.62
N GLY A 114 -15.13 -5.92 -0.95
CA GLY A 114 -15.22 -6.89 -2.03
C GLY A 114 -16.27 -7.99 -1.81
N LYS A 115 -16.65 -8.31 -0.55
CA LYS A 115 -17.81 -9.18 -0.28
C LYS A 115 -19.13 -8.48 -0.60
N ILE A 116 -19.25 -7.19 -0.26
CA ILE A 116 -20.42 -6.38 -0.60
C ILE A 116 -20.56 -6.31 -2.12
N ASP A 117 -19.48 -5.98 -2.84
CA ASP A 117 -19.49 -5.89 -4.30
C ASP A 117 -19.91 -7.21 -4.95
N LYS A 118 -19.40 -8.35 -4.45
CA LYS A 118 -19.80 -9.67 -4.94
C LYS A 118 -21.29 -9.97 -4.71
N GLU A 119 -21.88 -9.56 -3.60
CA GLU A 119 -23.31 -9.76 -3.36
C GLU A 119 -24.16 -8.83 -4.25
N VAL A 120 -23.71 -7.59 -4.45
CA VAL A 120 -24.31 -6.64 -5.39
C VAL A 120 -24.27 -7.18 -6.83
N ASP A 121 -23.12 -7.69 -7.29
CA ASP A 121 -22.96 -8.26 -8.62
C ASP A 121 -23.85 -9.49 -8.85
N LYS A 122 -23.99 -10.35 -7.84
CA LYS A 122 -24.90 -11.50 -7.91
C LYS A 122 -26.36 -11.05 -7.99
N ALA A 123 -26.74 -10.02 -7.23
CA ALA A 123 -28.08 -9.48 -7.26
C ALA A 123 -28.38 -8.80 -8.60
N ALA A 124 -27.45 -8.02 -9.14
CA ALA A 124 -27.56 -7.44 -10.48
C ALA A 124 -27.78 -8.51 -11.55
N LYS A 125 -27.01 -9.60 -11.51
CA LYS A 125 -27.20 -10.73 -12.43
C LYS A 125 -28.52 -11.46 -12.25
N ARG A 126 -29.07 -11.51 -11.04
CA ARG A 126 -30.32 -12.22 -10.73
C ARG A 126 -31.57 -11.41 -11.08
N PHE A 127 -31.53 -10.11 -10.85
CA PHE A 127 -32.69 -9.22 -11.00
C PHE A 127 -32.67 -8.42 -12.32
N GLY A 128 -31.56 -8.42 -13.06
CA GLY A 128 -31.45 -7.80 -14.38
C GLY A 128 -31.86 -6.33 -14.38
N ASP A 129 -32.70 -5.94 -15.34
CA ASP A 129 -33.18 -4.56 -15.50
C ASP A 129 -34.05 -4.05 -14.32
N SER A 130 -34.49 -4.95 -13.44
CA SER A 130 -35.27 -4.60 -12.23
C SER A 130 -34.39 -4.30 -11.02
N PHE A 131 -33.06 -4.42 -11.15
CA PHE A 131 -32.14 -4.29 -10.05
C PHE A 131 -31.92 -2.83 -9.64
N ASP A 132 -32.32 -2.51 -8.42
CA ASP A 132 -32.04 -1.23 -7.76
C ASP A 132 -30.89 -1.44 -6.77
N LYS A 133 -29.70 -0.94 -7.12
CA LYS A 133 -28.49 -1.09 -6.31
C LYS A 133 -28.61 -0.39 -4.96
N GLU A 134 -29.18 0.81 -4.92
CA GLU A 134 -29.27 1.62 -3.70
C GLU A 134 -30.18 0.92 -2.68
N LYS A 135 -31.39 0.53 -3.11
CA LYS A 135 -32.30 -0.24 -2.26
C LYS A 135 -31.69 -1.56 -1.81
N PHE A 136 -30.95 -2.25 -2.67
CA PHE A 136 -30.33 -3.53 -2.30
C PHE A 136 -29.26 -3.37 -1.21
N VAL A 137 -28.41 -2.34 -1.32
CA VAL A 137 -27.39 -2.05 -0.30
C VAL A 137 -28.03 -1.67 1.03
N GLU A 138 -29.15 -0.94 1.01
CA GLU A 138 -29.88 -0.51 2.19
C GLU A 138 -30.72 -1.61 2.86
N THR A 139 -31.12 -2.65 2.13
CA THR A 139 -32.08 -3.66 2.64
C THR A 139 -31.47 -5.04 2.84
N ASN A 140 -30.36 -5.37 2.16
CA ASN A 140 -29.78 -6.70 2.25
C ASN A 140 -29.07 -6.91 3.60
N PRO A 141 -29.49 -7.89 4.44
CA PRO A 141 -28.92 -8.08 5.76
C PRO A 141 -27.41 -8.35 5.77
N ARG A 142 -26.88 -9.02 4.74
CA ARG A 142 -25.44 -9.31 4.64
C ARG A 142 -24.64 -8.07 4.24
N VAL A 143 -25.19 -7.22 3.38
CA VAL A 143 -24.53 -5.98 2.98
C VAL A 143 -24.51 -5.01 4.15
N ILE A 144 -25.64 -4.82 4.84
CA ILE A 144 -25.76 -3.99 6.04
C ILE A 144 -24.77 -4.46 7.11
N ALA A 145 -24.75 -5.76 7.46
CA ALA A 145 -23.85 -6.28 8.48
C ALA A 145 -22.37 -6.07 8.14
N ASN A 146 -21.96 -6.22 6.87
CA ASN A 146 -20.59 -5.93 6.45
C ASN A 146 -20.30 -4.42 6.45
N GLN A 147 -21.26 -3.58 6.08
CA GLN A 147 -21.12 -2.12 6.09
C GLN A 147 -20.97 -1.58 7.51
N GLU A 148 -21.79 -2.06 8.45
CA GLU A 148 -21.67 -1.73 9.88
C GLU A 148 -20.31 -2.15 10.43
N LYS A 149 -19.84 -3.34 10.05
CA LYS A 149 -18.51 -3.82 10.44
C LYS A 149 -17.39 -2.94 9.89
N ILE A 150 -17.46 -2.57 8.61
CA ILE A 150 -16.51 -1.63 7.98
C ILE A 150 -16.50 -0.30 8.73
N ASN A 151 -17.68 0.30 8.95
CA ASN A 151 -17.79 1.60 9.59
C ASN A 151 -17.20 1.57 11.01
N LYS A 152 -17.49 0.52 11.78
CA LYS A 152 -16.98 0.36 13.14
C LYS A 152 -15.46 0.20 13.17
N VAL A 153 -14.91 -0.68 12.32
CA VAL A 153 -13.47 -0.95 12.27
C VAL A 153 -12.73 0.27 11.74
N TYR A 154 -13.23 0.91 10.69
CA TYR A 154 -12.63 2.11 10.11
C TYR A 154 -12.60 3.28 11.09
N ALA A 155 -13.68 3.51 11.86
CA ALA A 155 -13.70 4.55 12.89
C ALA A 155 -12.66 4.30 14.00
N ARG A 156 -12.52 3.05 14.47
CA ARG A 156 -11.48 2.67 15.44
C ARG A 156 -10.08 2.86 14.85
N PHE A 157 -9.90 2.44 13.59
CA PHE A 157 -8.62 2.49 12.89
C PHE A 157 -8.12 3.92 12.68
N ILE A 158 -8.97 4.82 12.16
CA ILE A 158 -8.60 6.23 11.98
C ILE A 158 -8.24 6.87 13.32
N LYS A 159 -9.06 6.64 14.36
CA LYS A 159 -8.75 7.15 15.69
C LYS A 159 -7.43 6.61 16.24
N ALA A 160 -7.15 5.32 16.06
CA ALA A 160 -5.90 4.72 16.50
C ALA A 160 -4.68 5.34 15.79
N LEU A 161 -4.80 5.68 14.51
CA LEU A 161 -3.72 6.33 13.76
C LEU A 161 -3.54 7.81 14.16
N GLU A 162 -4.63 8.55 14.35
CA GLU A 162 -4.58 9.95 14.80
C GLU A 162 -3.95 10.08 16.20
N ASP A 163 -4.25 9.14 17.10
CA ASP A 163 -3.75 9.10 18.48
C ASP A 163 -2.38 8.39 18.60
N ASP A 164 -1.77 7.91 17.50
CA ASP A 164 -0.58 7.02 17.48
C ASP A 164 -0.68 5.83 18.46
N ASN A 165 -1.89 5.27 18.60
CA ASN A 165 -2.21 4.22 19.56
C ASN A 165 -1.98 2.83 18.95
N LEU A 166 -0.73 2.36 19.04
CA LEU A 166 -0.30 1.07 18.50
C LEU A 166 -0.98 -0.13 19.16
N GLU A 167 -1.34 -0.03 20.45
CA GLU A 167 -2.03 -1.10 21.16
C GLU A 167 -3.44 -1.27 20.61
N GLU A 168 -4.16 -0.17 20.37
CA GLU A 168 -5.48 -0.21 19.73
C GLU A 168 -5.39 -0.75 18.30
N LEU A 169 -4.35 -0.37 17.55
CA LEU A 169 -4.12 -0.90 16.20
C LEU A 169 -3.95 -2.42 16.21
N ARG A 170 -3.18 -2.95 17.18
CA ARG A 170 -3.09 -4.40 17.40
C ARG A 170 -4.42 -5.02 17.81
N GLN A 171 -5.12 -4.38 18.74
CA GLN A 171 -6.38 -4.90 19.24
C GLN A 171 -7.41 -5.02 18.12
N ILE A 172 -7.43 -4.09 17.16
CA ILE A 172 -8.25 -4.20 15.95
C ILE A 172 -7.91 -5.47 15.15
N ILE A 173 -6.62 -5.76 14.95
CA ILE A 173 -6.14 -6.96 14.23
C ILE A 173 -6.62 -8.24 14.93
N VAL A 174 -6.50 -8.29 16.26
CA VAL A 174 -6.93 -9.42 17.09
C VAL A 174 -8.45 -9.58 17.07
N ASP A 175 -9.20 -8.50 17.32
CA ASP A 175 -10.68 -8.49 17.36
C ASP A 175 -11.30 -8.87 16.02
N CYS A 176 -10.66 -8.47 14.92
CA CYS A 176 -11.10 -8.80 13.57
C CYS A 176 -10.64 -10.19 13.12
N GLU A 177 -9.87 -10.89 13.96
CA GLU A 177 -9.27 -12.20 13.69
C GLU A 177 -8.46 -12.22 12.38
N ILE A 178 -7.75 -11.12 12.09
CA ILE A 178 -6.96 -11.00 10.86
C ILE A 178 -5.84 -12.03 10.90
N ALA A 179 -5.85 -12.93 9.93
CA ALA A 179 -4.88 -13.99 9.80
C ALA A 179 -3.71 -13.57 8.91
N ASP A 180 -2.53 -14.09 9.20
CA ASP A 180 -1.35 -13.98 8.37
C ASP A 180 -1.65 -14.50 6.95
N PRO A 181 -1.41 -13.70 5.90
CA PRO A 181 -1.59 -14.12 4.51
C PRO A 181 -0.79 -15.36 4.11
N GLU A 182 0.38 -15.61 4.71
CA GLU A 182 1.23 -16.76 4.38
C GLU A 182 0.85 -18.00 5.17
N SER A 183 0.86 -17.93 6.51
CA SER A 183 0.64 -19.11 7.35
C SER A 183 -0.82 -19.37 7.74
N GLY A 184 -1.70 -18.37 7.62
CA GLY A 184 -3.06 -18.41 8.17
C GLY A 184 -3.11 -18.33 9.70
N SER A 185 -1.97 -18.20 10.37
CA SER A 185 -1.90 -18.03 11.83
C SER A 185 -2.37 -16.64 12.26
N ARG A 186 -2.84 -16.53 13.51
CA ARG A 186 -3.19 -15.26 14.18
C ARG A 186 -2.25 -14.95 15.34
N ASN A 187 -1.11 -15.63 15.40
CA ASN A 187 -0.12 -15.50 16.46
C ASN A 187 0.76 -14.26 16.23
N TRP A 188 0.19 -13.09 16.48
CA TRP A 188 0.84 -11.80 16.28
C TRP A 188 1.65 -11.35 17.50
N THR A 189 2.71 -10.57 17.25
CA THR A 189 3.43 -9.82 18.30
C THR A 189 2.72 -8.51 18.63
N GLU A 190 3.32 -7.74 19.54
CA GLU A 190 2.97 -6.32 19.71
C GLU A 190 3.34 -5.51 18.46
N VAL A 191 2.60 -4.44 18.22
CA VAL A 191 2.90 -3.46 17.16
C VAL A 191 3.96 -2.51 17.68
N ARG A 192 4.95 -2.19 16.84
CA ARG A 192 6.03 -1.26 17.16
C ARG A 192 6.27 -0.30 16.00
N GLN A 193 6.68 0.93 16.34
CA GLN A 193 7.21 1.86 15.34
C GLN A 193 8.54 1.32 14.80
N PHE A 194 8.71 1.38 13.48
CA PHE A 194 9.95 1.04 12.81
C PHE A 194 10.37 2.17 11.89
N ASN A 195 11.54 2.74 12.16
CA ASN A 195 12.08 3.82 11.34
C ASN A 195 12.49 3.29 9.97
N LEU A 196 12.04 3.97 8.92
CA LEU A 196 12.26 3.55 7.54
C LEU A 196 13.56 4.12 6.93
N MET A 197 14.29 4.96 7.66
CA MET A 197 15.56 5.51 7.18
C MET A 197 16.63 4.43 7.16
N PHE A 198 17.44 4.43 6.10
CA PHE A 198 18.66 3.63 6.05
C PHE A 198 19.74 4.29 6.93
N ASP A 199 20.24 3.54 7.89
CA ASP A 199 21.42 3.93 8.68
C ASP A 199 22.70 3.45 7.96
N THR A 200 23.79 4.19 8.12
CA THR A 200 25.09 3.93 7.47
C THR A 200 26.27 4.15 8.39
#